data_AF-A0A317YLB2-F1
#
_entry.id   AF-A0A317YLB2-F1
#
_cell.length_a   1.000
_cell.length_b   1.000
_cell.length_c   1.000
_cell.angle_alpha   90.00
_cell.angle_beta   90.00
_cell.angle_gamma   90.00
#
_symmetry.space_group_name_H-M   'P 1'
#
loop_
_entity.id
_entity.type
_entity.pdbx_description
1 polymer ?
#
loop_
_entity_poly.entity_id
_entity_poly.type
_entity_poly.pdbx_seq_one_letter_code
_entity_poly.pdbx_strand_id
1 'polypeptide(L)'
;TVGGIGLAGVIGGLIATNFGWQTNFIISIGIAFIAILLLKGTPEKVSQHSHRHPFDYKGMSIFAVMIGSFTLLLTQGFEQGWCSTLSFICLNIVISTTLIF
;
A
#
# COMPACT_ATOMS: atom_id res chain seq x y z
N THR A 1 7.59 3.06 -8.52
CA THR A 1 7.03 1.92 -7.77
C THR A 1 6.65 2.36 -6.37
N VAL A 2 5.50 3.04 -6.23
CA VAL A 2 4.98 3.52 -4.92
C VAL A 2 4.06 2.46 -4.27
N GLY A 3 3.48 1.54 -5.07
CA GLY A 3 2.54 0.53 -4.57
C GLY A 3 3.12 -0.45 -3.53
N GLY A 4 4.43 -0.72 -3.56
CA GLY A 4 5.07 -1.61 -2.59
C GLY A 4 5.08 -1.05 -1.17
N ILE A 5 5.18 0.28 -1.02
CA ILE A 5 5.22 0.96 0.28
C ILE A 5 3.84 0.89 0.95
N GLY A 6 2.76 1.07 0.18
CA GLY A 6 1.39 0.98 0.69
C GLY A 6 1.02 -0.43 1.17
N LEU A 7 1.32 -1.46 0.37
CA LEU A 7 1.06 -2.86 0.75
C LEU A 7 1.91 -3.30 1.95
N ALA A 8 3.18 -2.88 2.02
CA ALA A 8 4.05 -3.17 3.16
C ALA A 8 3.50 -2.58 4.47
N GLY A 9 2.91 -1.38 4.43
CA GLY A 9 2.28 -0.76 5.60
C GLY A 9 1.08 -1.57 6.12
N VAL A 10 0.18 -2.02 5.24
CA VAL A 10 -1.00 -2.82 5.61
C VAL A 10 -0.59 -4.18 6.18
N ILE A 11 0.31 -4.88 5.49
CA ILE A 11 0.80 -6.19 5.90
C ILE A 11 1.58 -6.09 7.22
N GLY A 12 2.47 -5.10 7.32
CA GLY A 12 3.26 -4.84 8.53
C GLY A 12 2.41 -4.45 9.74
N GLY A 13 1.30 -3.74 9.53
CA GLY A 13 0.33 -3.41 10.57
C GLY A 13 -0.44 -4.64 11.06
N LEU A 14 -0.92 -5.49 10.14
CA LEU A 14 -1.59 -6.75 10.46
C LEU A 14 -0.69 -7.71 11.26
N ILE A 15 0.58 -7.79 10.87
CA ILE A 15 1.58 -8.60 11.57
C ILE A 15 1.86 -8.03 12.96
N ALA A 16 2.02 -6.71 13.09
CA ALA A 16 2.28 -6.06 14.37
C ALA A 16 1.16 -6.29 15.39
N THR A 17 -0.10 -6.27 14.94
CA THR A 17 -1.27 -6.50 15.82
C THR A 17 -1.37 -7.96 16.30
N ASN A 18 -1.03 -8.93 15.45
CA ASN A 18 -1.22 -10.36 15.77
C ASN A 18 0.02 -11.03 16.40
N PHE A 19 1.22 -10.63 15.98
CA PHE A 19 2.50 -11.29 16.33
C PHE A 19 3.53 -10.34 16.97
N GLY A 20 3.16 -9.08 17.21
CA GLY A 20 4.06 -8.07 17.76
C GLY A 20 4.93 -7.38 16.70
N TRP A 21 5.34 -6.15 16.99
CA TRP A 21 6.05 -5.27 16.04
C TRP A 21 7.45 -5.78 15.68
N GLN A 22 8.09 -6.57 16.55
CA GLN A 22 9.43 -7.13 16.34
C GLN A 22 9.50 -8.05 15.13
N THR A 23 8.39 -8.72 14.82
CA THR A 23 8.26 -9.67 13.70
C THR A 23 8.49 -9.00 12.34
N ASN A 24 8.20 -7.70 12.19
CA ASN A 24 8.47 -6.94 10.96
C ASN A 24 9.98 -6.93 10.61
N PHE A 25 10.86 -6.88 11.62
CA PHE A 25 12.30 -6.93 11.40
C PHE A 25 12.76 -8.30 10.93
N ILE A 26 12.24 -9.38 11.53
CA ILE A 26 12.58 -10.76 11.17
C ILE A 26 12.15 -11.06 9.72
N ILE A 27 10.93 -10.65 9.34
CA ILE A 27 10.41 -10.82 7.99
C ILE A 27 11.25 -10.03 6.97
N SER A 28 11.63 -8.80 7.31
CA SER A 28 12.46 -7.96 6.43
C SER A 28 13.82 -8.59 6.15
N ILE A 29 14.43 -9.26 7.14
CA ILE A 29 15.67 -10.03 6.95
C ILE A 29 15.45 -11.17 5.95
N GLY A 30 14.36 -11.94 6.08
CA GLY A 30 14.03 -13.02 5.15
C GLY A 30 13.83 -12.52 3.72
N ILE A 31 13.10 -11.43 3.54
CA ILE A 31 12.89 -10.78 2.24
C ILE A 31 14.22 -10.30 1.63
N ALA A 32 15.13 -9.77 2.44
CA ALA A 32 16.46 -9.34 1.99
C ALA A 32 17.28 -10.51 1.43
N PHE A 33 17.26 -11.68 2.09
CA PHE A 33 17.93 -12.88 1.57
C PHE A 33 17.35 -13.33 0.23
N ILE A 34 16.02 -13.34 0.12
CA ILE A 34 15.33 -13.70 -1.14
C ILE A 34 15.72 -12.72 -2.25
N ALA A 35 15.74 -11.42 -1.96
CA ALA A 35 16.16 -10.39 -2.92
C ALA A 35 17.60 -10.62 -3.40
N ILE A 36 18.54 -10.92 -2.50
CA ILE A 36 19.93 -11.23 -2.85
C ILE A 36 20.01 -12.47 -3.75
N LEU A 37 19.25 -13.53 -3.43
CA LEU A 37 19.21 -14.74 -4.26
C LEU A 37 18.65 -14.46 -5.67
N LEU A 38 17.60 -13.65 -5.78
CA LEU A 38 17.00 -13.25 -7.05
C LEU A 38 17.93 -12.35 -7.88
N LEU A 39 18.63 -11.42 -7.24
CA LEU A 39 19.57 -10.53 -7.93
C LEU A 39 20.83 -11.26 -8.42
N LYS A 40 21.27 -12.33 -7.74
CA LYS A 40 22.52 -13.05 -8.06
C LYS A 40 22.58 -13.59 -9.50
N GLY A 41 21.44 -13.89 -10.12
CA GLY A 41 21.36 -14.43 -11.49
C GLY A 41 20.95 -13.43 -12.57
N THR A 42 20.67 -12.17 -12.21
CA THR A 42 20.10 -11.20 -13.15
C THR A 42 21.21 -10.36 -13.79
N PRO A 43 21.45 -10.46 -15.11
CA PRO A 43 22.38 -9.58 -15.80
C PRO A 43 21.88 -8.14 -15.70
N GLU A 44 22.76 -7.23 -15.31
CA GLU A 44 22.45 -5.81 -15.17
C GLU A 44 22.15 -5.20 -16.54
N LYS A 45 20.88 -5.25 -16.94
CA LYS A 45 20.39 -4.58 -18.13
C LYS A 45 20.23 -3.10 -17.80
N VAL A 46 21.25 -2.31 -18.13
CA VAL A 46 21.16 -0.86 -18.18
C VAL A 46 20.15 -0.51 -19.28
N SER A 47 18.90 -0.29 -18.90
CA SER A 47 17.82 0.05 -19.83
C SER A 47 18.11 1.40 -20.46
N GLN A 48 18.60 1.41 -21.71
CA GLN A 48 18.88 2.64 -22.46
C GLN A 48 17.62 3.31 -23.06
N HIS A 49 16.42 2.88 -22.68
CA HIS A 49 15.18 3.45 -23.20
C HIS A 49 14.29 3.90 -22.04
N SER A 50 14.66 5.02 -21.42
CA SER A 50 13.72 5.79 -20.61
C SER A 50 12.86 6.60 -21.57
N HIS A 51 11.88 5.94 -22.21
CA HIS A 51 10.70 6.68 -22.65
C HIS A 51 10.08 7.26 -21.37
N ARG A 52 10.33 8.55 -21.12
CA ARG A 52 9.68 9.31 -20.05
C ARG A 52 8.19 9.35 -20.34
N HIS A 53 7.47 8.34 -19.88
CA HIS A 53 6.03 8.43 -19.76
C HIS A 53 5.76 9.59 -18.78
N PRO A 54 4.89 10.55 -19.12
CA PRO A 54 4.51 11.59 -18.19
C PRO A 54 3.97 10.92 -16.92
N PHE A 55 4.44 11.38 -15.77
CA PHE A 55 3.98 10.90 -14.48
C PHE A 55 2.50 11.27 -14.32
N ASP A 56 1.66 10.31 -13.93
CA ASP A 56 0.24 10.54 -13.73
C ASP A 56 -0.03 11.14 -12.35
N TYR A 57 0.04 12.47 -12.28
CA TYR A 57 -0.28 13.24 -11.08
C TYR A 57 -1.75 13.12 -10.68
N LYS A 58 -2.67 12.88 -11.64
CA LYS A 58 -4.10 12.74 -11.34
C LYS A 58 -4.35 11.41 -10.64
N GLY A 59 -3.86 10.31 -11.22
CA GLY A 59 -3.92 8.98 -10.63
C GLY A 59 -3.26 8.93 -9.25
N MET A 60 -2.12 9.61 -9.07
CA MET A 60 -1.44 9.71 -7.76
C MET A 60 -2.33 10.38 -6.69
N SER A 61 -2.97 11.50 -7.03
CA SER A 61 -3.84 12.22 -6.08
C SER A 61 -5.08 11.39 -5.72
N ILE A 62 -5.70 10.77 -6.72
CA ILE A 62 -6.87 9.91 -6.58
C ILE A 62 -6.52 8.72 -5.66
N PHE A 63 -5.37 8.09 -5.89
CA PHE A 63 -4.87 6.99 -5.06
C PHE A 63 -4.59 7.40 -3.61
N ALA A 64 -4.03 8.59 -3.39
CA ALA A 64 -3.80 9.11 -2.04
C ALA A 64 -5.11 9.31 -1.25
N VAL A 65 -6.14 9.86 -1.89
CA VAL A 65 -7.48 10.03 -1.30
C VAL A 65 -8.13 8.68 -1.01
N MET A 66 -7.95 7.69 -1.89
CA MET A 66 -8.43 6.33 -1.70
C MET A 66 -7.87 5.69 -0.43
N ILE A 67 -6.54 5.67 -0.28
CA ILE A 67 -5.87 5.08 0.88
C ILE A 67 -6.24 5.83 2.15
N GLY A 68 -6.28 7.17 2.13
CA GLY A 68 -6.69 7.96 3.29
C GLY A 68 -8.11 7.62 3.75
N SER A 69 -9.06 7.54 2.82
CA SER A 69 -10.46 7.20 3.13
C SER A 69 -10.60 5.75 3.60
N PHE A 70 -9.84 4.82 3.01
CA PHE A 70 -9.82 3.43 3.42
C PHE A 70 -9.24 3.25 4.83
N THR A 71 -8.12 3.90 5.13
CA THR A 71 -7.53 3.90 6.47
C THR A 71 -8.50 4.48 7.51
N LEU A 72 -9.16 5.61 7.20
CA LEU A 72 -10.17 6.18 8.09
C LEU A 72 -11.36 5.24 8.29
N LEU A 73 -11.84 4.56 7.25
CA LEU A 73 -12.92 3.58 7.37
C LEU A 73 -12.53 2.41 8.29
N LEU A 74 -11.31 1.91 8.17
CA LEU A 74 -10.81 0.86 9.06
C LEU A 74 -10.69 1.37 10.49
N THR A 75 -10.05 2.52 10.73
CA THR A 75 -9.82 3.02 12.09
C THR A 75 -11.13 3.45 12.78
N GLN A 76 -11.94 4.27 12.10
CA GLN A 76 -13.19 4.80 12.67
C GLN A 76 -14.33 3.78 12.65
N GLY A 77 -14.31 2.80 11.74
CA GLY A 77 -15.30 1.72 11.72
C GLY A 77 -15.24 0.84 12.98
N PHE A 78 -14.03 0.63 13.53
CA PHE A 78 -13.86 -0.09 14.80
C PHE A 78 -14.29 0.71 16.02
N GLU A 79 -14.05 2.02 16.05
CA GLU A 79 -14.36 2.87 17.22
C GLU A 79 -15.83 3.37 17.24
N GLN A 80 -16.34 3.83 16.09
CA GLN A 80 -17.67 4.47 15.98
C GLN A 80 -18.75 3.54 15.43
N GLY A 81 -18.37 2.34 15.02
CA GLY A 81 -19.26 1.37 14.38
C GLY A 81 -19.38 1.59 12.86
N TRP A 82 -19.45 0.48 12.15
CA TRP A 82 -19.50 0.42 10.69
C TRP A 82 -20.77 1.04 10.08
N CYS A 83 -21.83 1.22 10.89
CA CYS A 83 -23.10 1.86 10.49
C CYS A 83 -23.15 3.38 10.75
N SER A 84 -22.05 4.00 11.17
CA SER A 84 -22.00 5.46 11.34
C SER A 84 -22.03 6.20 10.00
N THR A 85 -22.57 7.44 10.00
CA THR A 85 -22.61 8.32 8.82
C THR A 85 -21.21 8.52 8.21
N LEU A 86 -20.18 8.59 9.05
CA LEU A 86 -18.78 8.74 8.62
C LEU A 86 -18.30 7.52 7.82
N SER A 87 -18.60 6.31 8.28
CA SER A 87 -18.24 5.05 7.61
C SER A 87 -18.86 4.95 6.22
N PHE A 88 -20.12 5.37 6.05
CA PHE A 88 -20.78 5.41 4.74
C PHE A 88 -20.16 6.44 3.79
N ILE A 89 -19.77 7.60 4.29
CA ILE A 89 -19.08 8.63 3.48
C ILE A 89 -17.74 8.08 2.98
N CYS A 90 -16.92 7.53 3.89
CA CYS A 90 -15.63 6.94 3.51
C CYS A 90 -15.80 5.78 2.52
N LEU A 91 -16.81 4.92 2.69
CA LEU A 91 -17.10 3.81 1.78
C LEU A 91 -17.43 4.33 0.37
N ASN A 92 -18.31 5.33 0.25
CA ASN A 92 -18.67 5.92 -1.04
C ASN A 92 -17.47 6.57 -1.74
N ILE A 93 -16.60 7.23 -0.99
CA ILE A 93 -15.37 7.83 -1.54
C ILE A 93 -14.43 6.75 -2.07
N VAL A 94 -14.24 5.65 -1.33
CA VAL A 94 -13.42 4.52 -1.79
C VAL A 94 -14.00 3.92 -3.07
N ILE A 95 -15.31 3.62 -3.11
CA ILE A 95 -15.96 3.05 -4.29
C ILE A 95 -15.84 3.97 -5.51
N SER A 96 -16.16 5.26 -5.35
CA SER A 96 -16.08 6.24 -6.45
C SER A 96 -14.65 6.34 -6.98
N THR A 97 -13.68 6.35 -6.07
CA THR A 97 -12.27 6.46 -6.42
C THR A 97 -11.77 5.20 -7.14
N THR A 98 -12.16 4.01 -6.71
CA THR A 98 -11.82 2.74 -7.37
C THR A 98 -12.44 2.62 -8.76
N LEU A 99 -13.64 3.20 -8.99
CA LEU A 99 -14.26 3.21 -10.32
C LEU A 99 -13.60 4.17 -11.31
N ILE A 100 -12.96 5.22 -10.82
CA ILE A 100 -12.27 6.24 -11.63
C ILE A 100 -10.85 5.77 -12.02
N PHE A 101 -10.24 4.90 -11.22
CA PHE A 101 -8.88 4.40 -11.37
C PHE A 101 -8.81 3.17 -12.29
#